data_AF-A0A0D2KT63-F1
#
_entry.id   AF-A0A0D2KT63-F1
#
_cell.length_a   1.000
_cell.length_b   1.000
_cell.length_c   1.000
_cell.angle_alpha   90.00
_cell.angle_beta   90.00
_cell.angle_gamma   90.00
#
_symmetry.space_group_name_H-M   'P 1'
#
loop_
_entity.id
_entity.type
_entity.pdbx_description
1 polymer ?
#
loop_
_entity_poly.entity_id
_entity_poly.type
_entity_poly.pdbx_seq_one_letter_code
_entity_poly.pdbx_strand_id
1 'polypeptide(L)'
;MALAAQRTTVVPRAAATRSNGVTYNFAYNANGVAVETMIARVKAPPRPPEFVQWAEAQPVGPTVAGAAAAVAELKRAAAVESAASVADAKAALLERIAGLNRGALATNADKEAVAALVSALEAAGRQSSSGSSSGSSGGGSPEGNGSGATSAAAAAPSGLLDGRWELLYANTEAFRNSPFFASFSNVVSGLADVAGLSGTIDVPNGALADAIFAFTDAIPGATIGAAYQIITPGALVSEVDLSVFPGLRGTVVTRSRLERPATAGGAGGAPQVLELFVESTRVERSNFSPLLDQVSVPVEQLIERLRGSEAARVTYEVTFLDQNLRVTRCGSQLLVHRRA
;
A
#
# COMPACT_ATOMS: atom_id res chain seq x y z
N MET A 1 8.70 66.26 15.18
CA MET A 1 8.98 64.99 14.47
C MET A 1 7.70 64.17 14.45
N ALA A 2 6.97 64.19 13.34
CA ALA A 2 5.75 63.41 13.15
C ALA A 2 6.02 62.35 12.07
N LEU A 3 5.85 61.07 12.41
CA LEU A 3 5.94 59.96 11.45
C LEU A 3 4.73 60.02 10.51
N ALA A 4 4.99 60.29 9.23
CA ALA A 4 4.00 60.19 8.17
C ALA A 4 3.77 58.71 7.81
N ALA A 5 2.56 58.21 8.05
CA ALA A 5 2.12 56.89 7.60
C ALA A 5 1.93 56.91 6.07
N GLN A 6 2.77 56.17 5.34
CA GLN A 6 2.59 55.96 3.91
C GLN A 6 1.38 55.04 3.68
N ARG A 7 0.34 55.56 3.02
CA ARG A 7 -0.78 54.76 2.52
C ARG A 7 -0.38 54.07 1.22
N THR A 8 -0.14 52.76 1.29
CA THR A 8 0.08 51.92 0.12
C THR A 8 -1.22 51.79 -0.67
N THR A 9 -1.25 52.35 -1.88
CA THR A 9 -2.40 52.23 -2.78
C THR A 9 -2.25 50.93 -3.57
N VAL A 10 -3.11 49.95 -3.30
CA VAL A 10 -3.14 48.67 -4.05
C VAL A 10 -3.98 48.88 -5.31
N VAL A 11 -3.35 48.75 -6.48
CA VAL A 11 -4.06 48.76 -7.79
C VAL A 11 -4.41 47.32 -8.15
N PRO A 12 -5.70 46.93 -8.22
CA PRO A 12 -6.06 45.55 -8.51
C PRO A 12 -5.84 45.23 -10.00
N ARG A 13 -4.98 44.24 -10.28
CA ARG A 13 -4.85 43.60 -11.59
C ARG A 13 -5.39 42.17 -11.47
N ALA A 14 -6.64 41.96 -11.85
CA ALA A 14 -7.27 40.64 -11.80
C ALA A 14 -6.82 39.78 -12.98
N ALA A 15 -6.20 38.63 -12.68
CA ALA A 15 -6.02 37.53 -13.63
C ALA A 15 -6.90 36.38 -13.16
N ALA A 16 -7.87 35.97 -13.98
CA ALA A 16 -8.79 34.89 -13.66
C ALA A 16 -8.42 33.64 -14.48
N THR A 17 -8.13 32.54 -13.79
CA THR A 17 -7.91 31.23 -14.40
C THR A 17 -9.11 30.34 -14.10
N ARG A 18 -9.68 29.69 -15.12
CA ARG A 18 -10.80 28.75 -14.96
C ARG A 18 -10.29 27.30 -15.03
N SER A 19 -10.57 26.54 -13.97
CA SER A 19 -10.42 25.09 -13.93
C SER A 19 -11.67 24.52 -13.25
N ASN A 20 -12.34 23.56 -13.90
CA ASN A 20 -13.48 22.81 -13.34
C ASN A 20 -14.62 23.67 -12.74
N GLY A 21 -14.94 24.81 -13.36
CA GLY A 21 -16.03 25.69 -12.90
C GLY A 21 -15.72 26.53 -11.65
N VAL A 22 -14.49 26.46 -11.14
CA VAL A 22 -14.01 27.31 -10.04
C VAL A 22 -13.22 28.47 -10.64
N THR A 23 -13.55 29.70 -10.21
CA THR A 23 -12.82 30.90 -10.59
C THR A 23 -11.92 31.32 -9.43
N TYR A 24 -10.62 31.40 -9.70
CA TYR A 24 -9.63 31.87 -8.74
C TYR A 24 -9.31 33.33 -9.03
N ASN A 25 -9.42 34.18 -8.00
CA ASN A 25 -8.96 35.56 -8.07
C ASN A 25 -7.71 35.69 -7.21
N PHE A 26 -6.63 36.17 -7.83
CA PHE A 26 -5.35 36.41 -7.17
C PHE A 26 -5.15 37.91 -6.98
N ALA A 27 -4.84 38.31 -5.74
CA ALA A 27 -4.33 39.64 -5.45
C ALA A 27 -2.80 39.58 -5.35
N TYR A 28 -2.12 40.45 -6.08
CA TYR A 28 -0.65 40.56 -6.07
C TYR A 28 -0.23 41.84 -5.36
N ASN A 29 0.82 41.78 -4.54
CA ASN A 29 1.44 42.99 -4.01
C ASN A 29 2.27 43.71 -5.07
N ALA A 30 2.80 44.89 -4.72
CA ALA A 30 3.64 45.70 -5.60
C ALA A 30 4.91 44.96 -6.12
N ASN A 31 5.30 43.86 -5.48
CA ASN A 31 6.45 43.03 -5.86
C ASN A 31 6.04 41.84 -6.75
N GLY A 32 4.78 41.72 -7.15
CA GLY A 32 4.28 40.62 -7.99
C GLY A 32 4.07 39.30 -7.25
N VAL A 33 4.09 39.29 -5.91
CA VAL A 33 3.86 38.10 -5.09
C VAL A 33 2.37 38.01 -4.76
N ALA A 34 1.75 36.85 -5.01
CA ALA A 34 0.36 36.60 -4.65
C ALA A 34 0.22 36.55 -3.12
N VAL A 35 -0.65 37.40 -2.55
CA VAL A 35 -0.75 37.57 -1.09
C VAL A 35 -2.01 36.95 -0.50
N GLU A 36 -3.03 36.70 -1.32
CA GLU A 36 -4.30 36.13 -0.85
C GLU A 36 -5.04 35.45 -2.01
N THR A 37 -5.58 34.24 -1.75
CA THR A 37 -6.38 33.48 -2.72
C THR A 37 -7.82 33.41 -2.22
N MET A 38 -8.73 34.11 -2.89
CA MET A 38 -10.16 34.03 -2.59
C MET A 38 -10.82 33.03 -3.54
N ILE A 39 -11.42 31.98 -2.98
CA ILE A 39 -12.14 30.95 -3.75
C ILE A 39 -13.61 31.35 -3.82
N ALA A 40 -14.07 31.80 -4.99
CA ALA A 40 -15.48 32.06 -5.22
C ALA A 40 -16.14 30.82 -5.85
N ARG A 41 -16.99 30.12 -5.08
CA ARG A 41 -17.91 29.11 -5.65
C ARG A 41 -19.07 29.82 -6.34
N VAL A 42 -19.14 29.74 -7.66
CA VAL A 42 -20.31 30.20 -8.42
C VAL A 42 -21.38 29.12 -8.31
N LYS A 43 -22.53 29.46 -7.72
CA LYS A 43 -23.72 28.61 -7.68
C LYS A 43 -24.24 28.46 -9.12
N ALA A 44 -24.27 27.23 -9.64
CA ALA A 44 -24.75 26.96 -10.99
C ALA A 44 -26.21 27.42 -11.16
N PRO A 45 -26.57 27.99 -12.33
CA PRO A 45 -27.96 28.38 -12.61
C PRO A 45 -28.86 27.12 -12.66
N PRO A 46 -30.15 27.25 -12.29
CA PRO A 46 -31.09 26.14 -12.36
C PRO A 46 -31.23 25.65 -13.81
N ARG A 47 -31.21 24.32 -13.99
CA ARG A 47 -31.46 23.69 -15.30
C ARG A 47 -32.86 24.08 -15.80
N PRO A 48 -33.02 24.41 -17.09
CA PRO A 48 -34.34 24.51 -17.70
C PRO A 48 -35.04 23.12 -17.72
N PRO A 49 -36.38 23.08 -17.70
CA PRO A 49 -37.13 21.84 -17.75
C PRO A 49 -36.85 21.08 -19.05
N GLU A 50 -36.65 19.77 -18.93
CA GLU A 50 -36.27 18.85 -19.99
C GLU A 50 -37.28 18.83 -21.14
N PHE A 51 -36.77 19.02 -22.36
CA PHE A 51 -37.47 18.60 -23.57
C PHE A 51 -37.41 17.07 -23.65
N VAL A 52 -38.57 16.42 -23.67
CA VAL A 52 -38.72 14.99 -23.92
C VAL A 52 -38.30 14.71 -25.37
N GLN A 53 -37.05 14.31 -25.58
CA GLN A 53 -36.60 13.71 -26.83
C GLN A 53 -37.02 12.24 -26.85
N TRP A 54 -37.73 11.87 -27.91
CA TRP A 54 -38.18 10.52 -28.17
C TRP A 54 -36.96 9.63 -28.43
N ALA A 55 -36.86 8.52 -27.70
CA ALA A 55 -35.73 7.60 -27.74
C ALA A 55 -35.67 6.86 -29.08
N GLU A 56 -34.72 7.24 -29.92
CA GLU A 56 -34.27 6.43 -31.04
C GLU A 56 -33.23 5.42 -30.50
N ALA A 57 -33.54 4.13 -30.62
CA ALA A 57 -32.72 3.04 -30.10
C ALA A 57 -31.34 3.02 -30.76
N GLN A 58 -30.33 3.53 -30.06
CA GLN A 58 -28.93 3.43 -30.48
C GLN A 58 -28.45 1.98 -30.29
N PRO A 59 -27.79 1.37 -31.29
CA PRO A 59 -27.23 0.04 -31.15
C PRO A 59 -26.14 0.04 -30.07
N VAL A 60 -26.27 -0.86 -29.11
CA VAL A 60 -25.33 -1.03 -27.99
C VAL A 60 -24.04 -1.67 -28.54
N GLY A 61 -23.13 -0.84 -29.06
CA GLY A 61 -21.77 -1.25 -29.36
C GLY A 61 -21.01 -1.63 -28.08
N PRO A 62 -20.01 -2.53 -28.14
CA PRO A 62 -19.20 -2.87 -26.97
C PRO A 62 -18.60 -1.58 -26.41
N THR A 63 -18.89 -1.32 -25.13
CA THR A 63 -18.35 -0.14 -24.45
C THR A 63 -16.82 -0.20 -24.45
N VAL A 64 -16.17 0.96 -24.58
CA VAL A 64 -14.71 1.08 -24.58
C VAL A 64 -14.06 0.40 -23.36
N ALA A 65 -14.81 0.31 -22.25
CA ALA A 65 -14.43 -0.42 -21.04
C ALA A 65 -14.31 -1.96 -21.25
N GLY A 66 -15.20 -2.56 -22.04
CA GLY A 66 -15.15 -4.00 -22.33
C GLY A 66 -13.95 -4.39 -23.20
N ALA A 67 -13.58 -3.54 -24.16
CA ALA A 67 -12.39 -3.76 -24.99
C ALA A 67 -11.09 -3.67 -24.19
N ALA A 68 -10.99 -2.73 -23.24
CA ALA A 68 -9.83 -2.62 -22.36
C ALA A 68 -9.68 -3.85 -21.44
N ALA A 69 -10.79 -4.32 -20.86
CA ALA A 69 -10.80 -5.54 -20.03
C ALA A 69 -10.38 -6.78 -20.84
N ALA A 70 -10.90 -6.95 -22.06
CA ALA A 70 -10.53 -8.08 -22.93
C ALA A 70 -9.04 -8.06 -23.32
N VAL A 71 -8.47 -6.88 -23.59
CA VAL A 71 -7.04 -6.73 -23.86
C VAL A 71 -6.19 -7.02 -22.62
N ALA A 72 -6.64 -6.63 -21.43
CA ALA A 72 -5.98 -6.98 -20.16
C ALA A 72 -6.00 -8.50 -19.91
N GLU A 73 -7.12 -9.17 -20.19
CA GLU A 73 -7.28 -10.63 -20.09
C GLU A 73 -6.30 -11.35 -21.03
N LEU A 74 -6.21 -10.89 -22.30
CA LEU A 74 -5.29 -11.43 -23.30
C LEU A 74 -3.82 -11.26 -22.90
N LYS A 75 -3.47 -10.08 -22.36
CA LYS A 75 -2.11 -9.83 -21.83
C LYS A 75 -1.80 -10.69 -20.62
N ARG A 76 -2.78 -10.93 -19.74
CA ARG A 76 -2.64 -11.83 -18.59
C ARG A 76 -2.40 -13.27 -19.03
N ALA A 77 -3.17 -13.75 -20.01
CA ALA A 77 -2.98 -15.08 -20.59
C ALA A 77 -1.59 -15.23 -21.23
N ALA A 78 -1.15 -14.27 -22.05
CA ALA A 78 0.17 -14.29 -22.67
C ALA A 78 1.31 -14.25 -21.65
N ALA A 79 1.18 -13.47 -20.57
CA ALA A 79 2.18 -13.42 -19.51
C ALA A 79 2.30 -14.77 -18.77
N VAL A 80 1.16 -15.40 -18.47
CA VAL A 80 1.11 -16.73 -17.83
C VAL A 80 1.71 -17.81 -18.75
N GLU A 81 1.43 -17.73 -20.05
CA GLU A 81 1.93 -18.70 -21.04
C GLU A 81 3.43 -18.54 -21.31
N SER A 82 3.99 -17.34 -21.15
CA SER A 82 5.42 -17.07 -21.35
C SER A 82 6.33 -17.54 -20.20
N ALA A 83 5.79 -17.72 -19.00
CA ALA A 83 6.55 -18.15 -17.83
C ALA A 83 6.56 -19.69 -17.72
N ALA A 84 7.39 -20.34 -18.53
CA ALA A 84 7.55 -21.80 -18.49
C ALA A 84 8.11 -22.32 -17.16
N SER A 85 8.76 -21.45 -16.37
CA SER A 85 9.33 -21.79 -15.07
C SER A 85 9.16 -20.67 -14.02
N VAL A 86 9.34 -21.03 -12.74
CA VAL A 86 9.40 -20.08 -11.61
C VAL A 86 10.48 -19.02 -11.83
N ALA A 87 11.62 -19.42 -12.42
CA ALA A 87 12.73 -18.51 -12.69
C ALA A 87 12.35 -17.45 -13.74
N ASP A 88 11.62 -17.84 -14.78
CA ASP A 88 11.17 -16.93 -15.85
C ASP A 88 10.13 -15.94 -15.31
N ALA A 89 9.14 -16.43 -14.55
CA ALA A 89 8.14 -15.58 -13.89
C ALA A 89 8.80 -14.54 -12.97
N LYS A 90 9.80 -14.99 -12.20
CA LYS A 90 10.56 -14.12 -11.29
C LYS A 90 11.37 -13.08 -12.04
N ALA A 91 12.06 -13.46 -13.11
CA ALA A 91 12.84 -12.55 -13.93
C ALA A 91 11.93 -11.47 -14.55
N ALA A 92 10.81 -11.86 -15.14
CA ALA A 92 9.83 -10.95 -15.72
C ALA A 92 9.23 -9.99 -14.68
N LEU A 93 8.92 -10.46 -13.47
CA LEU A 93 8.45 -9.63 -12.37
C LEU A 93 9.50 -8.58 -11.96
N LEU A 94 10.75 -9.01 -11.77
CA LEU A 94 11.83 -8.12 -11.36
C LEU A 94 12.19 -7.10 -12.43
N GLU A 95 12.21 -7.49 -13.70
CA GLU A 95 12.40 -6.59 -14.84
C GLU A 95 11.29 -5.54 -14.90
N ARG A 96 10.03 -5.98 -14.74
CA ARG A 96 8.88 -5.07 -14.73
C ARG A 96 8.98 -4.06 -13.60
N ILE A 97 9.33 -4.50 -12.39
CA ILE A 97 9.47 -3.63 -11.21
C ILE A 97 10.66 -2.68 -11.37
N ALA A 98 11.79 -3.14 -11.93
CA ALA A 98 12.96 -2.30 -12.17
C ALA A 98 12.67 -1.14 -13.15
N GLY A 99 11.74 -1.34 -14.09
CA GLY A 99 11.26 -0.30 -14.99
C GLY A 99 10.28 0.71 -14.37
N LEU A 100 9.79 0.46 -13.14
CA LEU A 100 8.90 1.39 -12.43
C LEU A 100 9.72 2.46 -11.69
N ASN A 101 9.23 3.70 -11.73
CA ASN A 101 9.82 4.77 -10.94
C ASN A 101 9.45 4.57 -9.46
N ARG A 102 10.42 4.14 -8.64
CA ARG A 102 10.23 3.84 -7.21
C ARG A 102 9.68 5.01 -6.38
N GLY A 103 9.80 6.25 -6.86
CA GLY A 103 9.27 7.44 -6.19
C GLY A 103 7.90 7.91 -6.70
N ALA A 104 7.39 7.34 -7.79
CA ALA A 104 6.08 7.70 -8.34
C ALA A 104 5.04 6.62 -8.02
N LEU A 105 3.80 7.04 -7.83
CA LEU A 105 2.66 6.11 -7.78
C LEU A 105 2.58 5.31 -9.08
N ALA A 106 2.60 3.98 -8.97
CA ALA A 106 2.39 3.09 -10.11
C ALA A 106 1.03 3.39 -10.76
N THR A 107 0.97 3.40 -12.09
CA THR A 107 -0.30 3.56 -12.81
C THR A 107 -1.18 2.32 -12.61
N ASN A 108 -2.49 2.41 -12.87
CA ASN A 108 -3.36 1.23 -12.78
C ASN A 108 -2.90 0.09 -13.71
N ALA A 109 -2.42 0.43 -14.90
CA ALA A 109 -1.85 -0.55 -15.83
C ALA A 109 -0.57 -1.22 -15.29
N ASP A 110 0.28 -0.48 -14.56
CA ASP A 110 1.44 -1.06 -13.88
C ASP A 110 1.01 -2.01 -12.76
N LYS A 111 0.00 -1.62 -11.96
CA LYS A 111 -0.55 -2.44 -10.88
C LYS A 111 -1.11 -3.77 -11.39
N GLU A 112 -1.90 -3.73 -12.46
CA GLU A 112 -2.47 -4.92 -13.10
C GLU A 112 -1.38 -5.83 -13.68
N ALA A 113 -0.38 -5.25 -14.36
CA ALA A 113 0.73 -6.02 -14.94
C ALA A 113 1.56 -6.73 -13.85
N VAL A 114 1.90 -6.04 -12.77
CA VAL A 114 2.63 -6.64 -11.64
C VAL A 114 1.78 -7.72 -10.95
N ALA A 115 0.48 -7.47 -10.73
CA ALA A 115 -0.42 -8.46 -10.15
C ALA A 115 -0.53 -9.73 -11.01
N ALA A 116 -0.59 -9.60 -12.34
CA ALA A 116 -0.60 -10.72 -13.26
C ALA A 116 0.67 -11.56 -13.18
N LEU A 117 1.85 -10.91 -13.15
CA LEU A 117 3.15 -11.59 -13.01
C LEU A 117 3.30 -12.29 -11.67
N VAL A 118 2.81 -11.66 -10.59
CA VAL A 118 2.76 -12.30 -9.26
C VAL A 118 1.86 -13.54 -9.29
N SER A 119 0.67 -13.46 -9.89
CA SER A 119 -0.20 -14.64 -10.03
C SER A 119 0.45 -15.77 -10.83
N ALA A 120 1.18 -15.45 -11.90
CA ALA A 120 1.93 -16.43 -12.68
C ALA A 120 3.04 -17.08 -11.83
N LEU A 121 3.77 -16.29 -11.04
CA LEU A 121 4.80 -16.78 -10.11
C LEU A 121 4.22 -17.71 -9.03
N GLU A 122 3.11 -17.32 -8.41
CA GLU A 122 2.38 -18.13 -7.43
C GLU A 122 1.85 -19.45 -8.04
N ALA A 123 1.43 -19.43 -9.30
CA ALA A 123 1.00 -20.64 -10.02
C ALA A 123 2.18 -21.56 -10.34
N ALA A 124 3.28 -21.03 -10.88
CA ALA A 124 4.49 -21.79 -11.19
C ALA A 124 5.09 -22.44 -9.93
N GLY A 125 5.12 -21.72 -8.81
CA GLY A 125 5.61 -22.23 -7.53
C GLY A 125 4.83 -23.44 -7.01
N ARG A 126 3.49 -23.43 -7.18
CA ARG A 126 2.63 -24.57 -6.81
C ARG A 126 2.84 -25.79 -7.70
N GLN A 127 3.13 -25.59 -8.99
CA GLN A 127 3.43 -26.70 -9.89
C GLN A 127 4.76 -27.36 -9.51
N SER A 128 5.79 -26.58 -9.18
CA SER A 128 7.11 -27.09 -8.77
C SER A 128 7.07 -27.91 -7.47
N SER A 129 6.20 -27.58 -6.52
CA SER A 129 6.06 -28.39 -5.29
C SER A 129 5.33 -29.71 -5.51
N SER A 130 4.37 -29.75 -6.43
CA SER A 130 3.57 -30.96 -6.72
C SER A 130 4.33 -32.07 -7.45
N GLY A 131 5.32 -31.73 -8.30
CA GLY A 131 6.05 -32.70 -9.11
C GLY A 131 7.03 -33.60 -8.34
N SER A 132 7.45 -33.18 -7.14
CA SER A 132 8.50 -33.87 -6.37
C SER A 132 8.02 -35.10 -5.57
N SER A 133 6.71 -35.40 -5.53
CA SER A 133 6.15 -36.46 -4.68
C SER A 133 5.79 -37.78 -5.41
N SER A 134 5.95 -37.88 -6.74
CA SER A 134 5.42 -39.00 -7.54
C SER A 134 6.41 -40.14 -7.84
N GLY A 135 7.60 -40.17 -7.23
CA GLY A 135 8.72 -41.02 -7.66
C GLY A 135 9.19 -42.13 -6.71
N SER A 136 8.36 -42.70 -5.84
CA SER A 136 8.77 -43.87 -5.03
C SER A 136 7.61 -44.85 -4.79
N SER A 137 7.20 -45.54 -5.85
CA SER A 137 6.43 -46.78 -5.76
C SER A 137 7.36 -47.95 -6.06
N GLY A 138 8.31 -48.22 -5.16
CA GLY A 138 9.09 -49.45 -5.13
C GLY A 138 8.45 -50.43 -4.14
N GLY A 139 7.84 -51.49 -4.64
CA GLY A 139 7.09 -52.46 -3.85
C GLY A 139 7.93 -53.19 -2.80
N GLY A 140 7.41 -53.25 -1.58
CA GLY A 140 7.90 -54.07 -0.47
C GLY A 140 6.75 -54.39 0.48
N SER A 141 6.53 -55.68 0.72
CA SER A 141 5.37 -56.31 1.36
C SER A 141 5.01 -55.79 2.78
N PRO A 142 3.74 -55.91 3.21
CA PRO A 142 3.28 -55.50 4.52
C PRO A 142 3.34 -56.67 5.52
N GLU A 143 3.91 -56.46 6.71
CA GLU A 143 3.43 -57.05 7.98
C GLU A 143 4.29 -56.53 9.15
N GLY A 144 3.67 -55.75 10.04
CA GLY A 144 4.36 -55.19 11.21
C GLY A 144 3.47 -54.23 12.00
N ASN A 145 2.61 -54.80 12.84
CA ASN A 145 1.69 -54.12 13.75
C ASN A 145 2.46 -53.36 14.84
N GLY A 146 2.22 -52.05 15.00
CA GLY A 146 2.91 -51.23 16.01
C GLY A 146 2.22 -49.89 16.26
N SER A 147 1.34 -49.87 17.26
CA SER A 147 0.76 -48.66 17.86
C SER A 147 1.87 -47.74 18.39
N GLY A 148 1.99 -46.54 17.84
CA GLY A 148 3.00 -45.57 18.24
C GLY A 148 2.57 -44.14 17.99
N ALA A 149 2.20 -43.47 19.08
CA ALA A 149 2.10 -42.03 19.31
C ALA A 149 2.11 -41.08 18.10
N THR A 150 0.99 -40.36 17.96
CA THR A 150 0.85 -39.11 17.21
C THR A 150 1.81 -38.04 17.75
N SER A 151 3.06 -38.08 17.30
CA SER A 151 4.00 -36.98 17.44
C SER A 151 3.54 -35.86 16.52
N ALA A 152 2.90 -34.84 17.10
CA ALA A 152 2.69 -33.56 16.44
C ALA A 152 4.07 -32.93 16.21
N ALA A 153 4.68 -33.28 15.08
CA ALA A 153 5.93 -32.68 14.63
C ALA A 153 5.70 -31.18 14.45
N ALA A 154 6.23 -30.39 15.38
CA ALA A 154 6.35 -28.95 15.25
C ALA A 154 7.11 -28.67 13.95
N ALA A 155 6.40 -28.26 12.90
CA ALA A 155 7.00 -27.90 11.64
C ALA A 155 8.01 -26.79 11.91
N ALA A 156 9.30 -27.08 11.71
CA ALA A 156 10.35 -26.11 11.91
C ALA A 156 10.04 -24.86 11.07
N PRO A 157 10.09 -23.65 11.66
CA PRO A 157 9.85 -22.44 10.90
C PRO A 157 10.88 -22.37 9.77
N SER A 158 10.40 -22.14 8.55
CA SER A 158 11.26 -21.89 7.39
C SER A 158 12.11 -20.65 7.67
N GLY A 159 13.36 -20.84 8.10
CA GLY A 159 14.35 -19.76 8.31
C GLY A 159 14.63 -18.93 7.05
N LEU A 160 14.00 -19.27 5.92
CA LEU A 160 13.92 -18.46 4.72
C LEU A 160 13.28 -17.10 4.95
N LEU A 161 12.30 -16.98 5.85
CA LEU A 161 11.61 -15.71 6.11
C LEU A 161 12.45 -14.74 6.94
N ASP A 162 13.30 -15.26 7.82
CA ASP A 162 14.13 -14.46 8.71
C ASP A 162 15.24 -13.74 7.93
N GLY A 163 15.48 -12.47 8.26
CA GLY A 163 16.48 -11.62 7.62
C GLY A 163 15.99 -10.24 7.24
N ARG A 164 16.82 -9.52 6.47
CA ARG A 164 16.54 -8.18 5.98
C ARG A 164 15.98 -8.23 4.56
N TRP A 165 14.87 -7.53 4.35
CA TRP A 165 14.11 -7.50 3.11
C TRP A 165 13.94 -6.05 2.65
N GLU A 166 14.36 -5.72 1.44
CA GLU A 166 14.11 -4.41 0.81
C GLU A 166 12.79 -4.46 0.03
N LEU A 167 11.92 -3.49 0.25
CA LEU A 167 10.70 -3.30 -0.53
C LEU A 167 11.08 -2.81 -1.94
N LEU A 168 10.76 -3.62 -2.95
CA LEU A 168 10.98 -3.26 -4.36
C LEU A 168 9.74 -2.62 -4.98
N TYR A 169 8.56 -3.08 -4.58
CA TYR A 169 7.29 -2.63 -5.14
C TYR A 169 6.18 -2.70 -4.11
N ALA A 170 5.29 -1.71 -4.16
CA ALA A 170 3.98 -1.75 -3.54
C ALA A 170 2.95 -1.15 -4.51
N ASN A 171 1.72 -1.70 -4.51
CA ASN A 171 0.62 -1.17 -5.33
C ASN A 171 -0.03 0.11 -4.76
N THR A 172 0.41 0.52 -3.57
CA THR A 172 0.11 1.77 -2.86
C THR A 172 1.43 2.50 -2.55
N GLU A 173 1.36 3.73 -2.03
CA GLU A 173 2.58 4.49 -1.69
C GLU A 173 3.45 3.74 -0.67
N ALA A 174 4.77 3.71 -0.90
CA ALA A 174 5.71 2.86 -0.16
C ALA A 174 5.60 3.01 1.38
N PHE A 175 5.48 4.25 1.89
CA PHE A 175 5.34 4.49 3.33
C PHE A 175 4.04 3.95 3.93
N ARG A 176 2.97 3.83 3.13
CA ARG A 176 1.67 3.29 3.56
C ARG A 176 1.67 1.77 3.76
N ASN A 177 2.80 1.12 3.50
CA ASN A 177 2.95 -0.34 3.62
C ASN A 177 3.66 -0.77 4.90
N SER A 178 3.94 0.16 5.82
CA SER A 178 4.38 -0.24 7.15
C SER A 178 3.21 -0.87 7.93
N PRO A 179 3.48 -1.80 8.86
CA PRO A 179 2.45 -2.35 9.74
C PRO A 179 1.67 -1.27 10.50
N PHE A 180 2.31 -0.14 10.83
CA PHE A 180 1.68 1.01 11.47
C PHE A 180 0.56 1.59 10.62
N PHE A 181 0.81 1.84 9.33
CA PHE A 181 -0.23 2.38 8.45
C PHE A 181 -1.36 1.38 8.23
N ALA A 182 -1.05 0.09 8.12
CA ALA A 182 -2.06 -0.95 8.03
C ALA A 182 -2.98 -0.97 9.27
N SER A 183 -2.42 -1.01 10.49
CA SER A 183 -3.21 -0.98 11.72
C SER A 183 -4.00 0.32 11.87
N PHE A 184 -3.37 1.45 11.57
CA PHE A 184 -4.01 2.75 11.64
C PHE A 184 -5.17 2.88 10.64
N SER A 185 -5.03 2.36 9.41
CA SER A 185 -6.11 2.38 8.41
C SER A 185 -7.33 1.56 8.84
N ASN A 186 -7.12 0.44 9.53
CA ASN A 186 -8.20 -0.36 10.12
C ASN A 186 -8.93 0.43 11.22
N VAL A 187 -8.19 1.17 12.05
CA VAL A 187 -8.76 2.02 13.10
C VAL A 187 -9.62 3.14 12.53
N VAL A 188 -9.11 3.82 11.50
CA VAL A 188 -9.82 4.92 10.83
C VAL A 188 -11.07 4.40 10.13
N SER A 189 -10.96 3.31 9.37
CA SER A 189 -12.08 2.73 8.62
C SER A 189 -13.21 2.33 9.56
N GLY A 190 -12.90 1.61 10.64
CA GLY A 190 -13.96 1.22 11.56
C GLY A 190 -14.54 2.39 12.37
N LEU A 191 -13.86 3.55 12.48
CA LEU A 191 -14.41 4.73 13.21
C LEU A 191 -15.58 5.33 12.43
N ALA A 192 -15.49 5.32 11.11
CA ALA A 192 -16.58 5.68 10.23
C ALA A 192 -17.82 4.78 10.45
N ASP A 193 -17.59 3.48 10.70
CA ASP A 193 -18.67 2.53 10.97
C ASP A 193 -19.36 2.77 12.32
N VAL A 194 -18.58 2.96 13.40
CA VAL A 194 -19.12 3.12 14.77
C VAL A 194 -19.86 4.44 14.94
N ALA A 195 -19.43 5.51 14.28
CA ALA A 195 -20.07 6.81 14.39
C ALA A 195 -21.44 6.89 13.69
N GLY A 196 -21.91 5.81 13.03
CA GLY A 196 -23.17 5.82 12.27
C GLY A 196 -23.16 6.78 11.07
N LEU A 197 -21.98 7.35 10.75
CA LEU A 197 -21.79 8.32 9.69
C LEU A 197 -21.83 7.67 8.30
N SER A 198 -21.62 6.35 8.24
CA SER A 198 -21.69 5.54 7.01
C SER A 198 -23.09 5.52 6.36
N GLY A 199 -24.17 5.84 7.10
CA GLY A 199 -25.54 5.76 6.59
C GLY A 199 -26.20 7.09 6.18
N THR A 200 -25.63 8.24 6.54
CA THR A 200 -26.28 9.57 6.32
C THR A 200 -25.41 10.59 5.60
N ILE A 201 -24.11 10.34 5.52
CA ILE A 201 -23.20 11.10 4.68
C ILE A 201 -22.57 10.05 3.76
N ASP A 202 -22.73 10.20 2.45
CA ASP A 202 -21.93 9.51 1.43
C ASP A 202 -20.47 9.99 1.59
N VAL A 203 -19.84 9.62 2.70
CA VAL A 203 -18.41 9.71 2.88
C VAL A 203 -17.91 8.44 2.23
N PRO A 204 -17.35 8.50 1.00
CA PRO A 204 -16.76 7.32 0.40
C PRO A 204 -15.80 6.71 1.42
N ASN A 205 -15.96 5.41 1.70
CA ASN A 205 -15.04 4.62 2.53
C ASN A 205 -13.61 4.96 2.12
N GLY A 206 -12.94 5.80 2.91
CA GLY A 206 -11.73 6.47 2.46
C GLY A 206 -11.54 7.88 2.98
N ALA A 207 -12.55 8.73 3.11
CA ALA A 207 -12.29 10.18 3.24
C ALA A 207 -11.47 10.63 4.49
N LEU A 208 -11.58 9.94 5.62
CA LEU A 208 -10.74 10.23 6.80
C LEU A 208 -9.32 9.64 6.63
N ALA A 209 -9.22 8.49 5.97
CA ALA A 209 -7.93 7.94 5.56
C ALA A 209 -7.28 8.92 4.57
N ASP A 210 -8.03 9.39 3.57
CA ASP A 210 -7.68 10.40 2.58
C ASP A 210 -7.33 11.75 3.22
N ALA A 211 -7.93 12.14 4.34
CA ALA A 211 -7.57 13.37 5.06
C ALA A 211 -6.22 13.26 5.78
N ILE A 212 -5.87 12.06 6.27
CA ILE A 212 -4.57 11.79 6.91
C ILE A 212 -3.50 11.51 5.85
N PHE A 213 -3.88 10.87 4.76
CA PHE A 213 -3.09 10.79 3.55
C PHE A 213 -2.88 12.17 2.94
N ALA A 214 -3.88 13.06 2.97
CA ALA A 214 -3.71 14.46 2.61
C ALA A 214 -2.74 15.16 3.56
N PHE A 215 -2.62 14.77 4.83
CA PHE A 215 -1.59 15.33 5.71
C PHE A 215 -0.18 14.94 5.26
N THR A 216 0.05 13.68 4.85
CA THR A 216 1.36 13.25 4.31
C THR A 216 1.62 13.78 2.91
N ASP A 217 0.60 13.81 2.06
CA ASP A 217 0.65 14.33 0.67
C ASP A 217 0.78 15.86 0.66
N ALA A 218 0.31 16.54 1.71
CA ALA A 218 0.46 17.98 1.89
C ALA A 218 1.82 18.38 2.43
N ILE A 219 2.73 17.45 2.75
CA ILE A 219 4.12 17.80 3.08
C ILE A 219 4.87 18.04 1.76
N PRO A 220 5.01 19.30 1.30
CA PRO A 220 5.52 19.57 -0.02
C PRO A 220 7.01 19.22 -0.06
N GLY A 221 7.42 18.43 -1.05
CA GLY A 221 8.81 18.00 -1.19
C GLY A 221 9.22 16.86 -0.26
N ALA A 222 8.25 16.10 0.30
CA ALA A 222 8.54 14.80 0.88
C ALA A 222 8.97 13.81 -0.23
N THR A 223 10.12 13.17 -0.05
CA THR A 223 10.62 12.09 -0.90
C THR A 223 10.87 10.87 -0.02
N ILE A 224 10.30 9.74 -0.43
CA ILE A 224 10.45 8.45 0.25
C ILE A 224 11.70 7.77 -0.31
N GLY A 225 12.58 7.35 0.59
CA GLY A 225 13.80 6.60 0.27
C GLY A 225 13.56 5.10 0.22
N ALA A 226 14.58 4.33 0.59
CA ALA A 226 14.46 2.89 0.69
C ALA A 226 13.57 2.48 1.88
N ALA A 227 12.85 1.38 1.71
CA ALA A 227 12.09 0.75 2.79
C ALA A 227 12.61 -0.67 3.02
N TYR A 228 12.89 -0.99 4.28
CA TYR A 228 13.38 -2.30 4.70
C TYR A 228 12.44 -2.92 5.73
N GLN A 229 12.36 -4.25 5.72
CA GLN A 229 11.75 -5.05 6.77
C GLN A 229 12.78 -6.04 7.31
N ILE A 230 13.01 -6.02 8.60
CA ILE A 230 13.87 -6.95 9.31
C ILE A 230 12.96 -7.91 10.07
N ILE A 231 12.96 -9.17 9.68
CA ILE A 231 12.19 -10.21 10.36
C ILE A 231 13.13 -11.06 11.21
N THR A 232 12.76 -11.21 12.47
CA THR A 232 13.41 -12.10 13.43
C THR A 232 12.38 -13.06 14.02
N PRO A 233 12.82 -14.11 14.75
CA PRO A 233 11.92 -14.90 15.57
C PRO A 233 11.18 -14.00 16.58
N GLY A 234 9.89 -13.77 16.35
CA GLY A 234 9.02 -13.00 17.25
C GLY A 234 8.88 -11.50 16.97
N ALA A 235 9.57 -10.94 15.97
CA ALA A 235 9.38 -9.52 15.63
C ALA A 235 9.54 -9.22 14.13
N LEU A 236 8.88 -8.14 13.70
CA LEU A 236 9.07 -7.49 12.42
C LEU A 236 9.36 -6.01 12.66
N VAL A 237 10.49 -5.53 12.15
CA VAL A 237 10.87 -4.11 12.21
C VAL A 237 10.83 -3.55 10.79
N SER A 238 9.99 -2.55 10.56
CA SER A 238 9.91 -1.83 9.29
C SER A 238 10.67 -0.50 9.42
N GLU A 239 11.64 -0.29 8.54
CA GLU A 239 12.40 0.97 8.42
C GLU A 239 12.02 1.63 7.10
N VAL A 240 11.59 2.90 7.13
CA VAL A 240 11.28 3.66 5.92
C VAL A 240 12.04 4.98 5.97
N ASP A 241 12.95 5.18 5.02
CA ASP A 241 13.66 6.45 4.91
C ASP A 241 12.72 7.53 4.35
N LEU A 242 12.67 8.66 5.03
CA LEU A 242 11.92 9.83 4.63
C LEU A 242 12.85 11.03 4.55
N SER A 243 12.64 11.85 3.52
CA SER A 243 13.26 13.16 3.40
C SER A 243 12.21 14.19 3.04
N VAL A 244 12.27 15.38 3.62
CA VAL A 244 11.31 16.47 3.43
C VAL A 244 12.06 17.75 3.12
N PHE A 245 11.66 18.47 2.08
CA PHE A 245 12.26 19.76 1.75
C PHE A 245 11.87 20.85 2.78
N PRO A 246 12.79 21.73 3.21
CA PRO A 246 14.21 21.81 2.84
C PRO A 246 15.13 21.00 3.77
N GLY A 247 15.55 19.82 3.32
CA GLY A 247 16.70 19.10 3.87
C GLY A 247 16.45 18.24 5.10
N LEU A 248 15.21 18.12 5.58
CA LEU A 248 14.87 17.24 6.69
C LEU A 248 14.98 15.78 6.24
N ARG A 249 15.56 14.92 7.07
CA ARG A 249 15.74 13.49 6.81
C ARG A 249 15.54 12.73 8.11
N GLY A 250 14.97 11.54 8.02
CA GLY A 250 14.83 10.61 9.13
C GLY A 250 14.34 9.26 8.64
N THR A 251 14.51 8.22 9.45
CA THR A 251 14.01 6.87 9.19
C THR A 251 12.85 6.60 10.14
N VAL A 252 11.65 6.35 9.60
CA VAL A 252 10.53 5.90 10.41
C VAL A 252 10.70 4.42 10.71
N VAL A 253 10.82 4.09 11.99
CA VAL A 253 11.00 2.73 12.49
C VAL A 253 9.71 2.29 13.18
N THR A 254 9.04 1.31 12.59
CA THR A 254 7.87 0.64 13.16
C THR A 254 8.29 -0.73 13.66
N ARG A 255 8.07 -1.01 14.94
CA ARG A 255 8.30 -2.33 15.53
C ARG A 255 6.97 -3.03 15.77
N SER A 256 6.89 -4.27 15.33
CA SER A 256 5.73 -5.14 15.54
C SER A 256 6.16 -6.46 16.17
N ARG A 257 5.39 -6.93 17.15
CA ARG A 257 5.48 -8.30 17.64
C ARG A 257 4.90 -9.23 16.57
N LEU A 258 5.65 -10.27 16.23
CA LEU A 258 5.22 -11.29 15.28
C LEU A 258 4.72 -12.50 16.07
N GLU A 259 3.41 -12.70 16.07
CA GLU A 259 2.78 -13.94 16.50
C GLU A 259 2.75 -14.86 15.29
N ARG A 260 3.68 -15.81 15.25
CA ARG A 260 3.80 -16.73 14.12
C ARG A 260 2.81 -17.87 14.40
N PRO A 261 1.69 -18.01 13.65
CA PRO A 261 0.85 -19.19 13.82
C PRO A 261 1.69 -20.44 13.56
N ALA A 262 1.49 -21.47 14.38
CA ALA A 262 2.28 -22.72 14.35
C ALA A 262 2.17 -23.49 13.01
N THR A 263 1.24 -23.08 12.15
CA THR A 263 1.06 -23.64 10.82
C THR A 263 2.04 -22.97 9.84
N ALA A 264 3.31 -23.36 9.91
CA ALA A 264 4.18 -23.23 8.75
C ALA A 264 3.44 -23.91 7.59
N GLY A 265 3.16 -23.18 6.52
CA GLY A 265 2.58 -23.75 5.31
C GLY A 265 3.40 -24.99 4.96
N GLY A 266 2.80 -26.17 5.15
CA GLY A 266 3.47 -27.43 4.86
C GLY A 266 3.91 -27.42 3.41
N ALA A 267 4.75 -28.40 3.03
CA ALA A 267 5.34 -28.57 1.70
C ALA A 267 4.36 -28.52 0.49
N GLY A 268 3.06 -28.33 0.70
CA GLY A 268 2.01 -28.11 -0.29
C GLY A 268 1.71 -26.65 -0.67
N GLY A 269 2.53 -25.65 -0.33
CA GLY A 269 2.44 -24.31 -0.93
C GLY A 269 1.24 -23.47 -0.50
N ALA A 270 0.70 -23.70 0.70
CA ALA A 270 -0.28 -22.79 1.28
C ALA A 270 0.41 -21.47 1.69
N PRO A 271 -0.27 -20.31 1.55
CA PRO A 271 0.27 -19.03 1.98
C PRO A 271 0.63 -19.04 3.48
N GLN A 272 1.79 -18.47 3.82
CA GLN A 272 2.22 -18.34 5.21
C GLN A 272 1.65 -17.06 5.80
N VAL A 273 0.81 -17.19 6.84
CA VAL A 273 0.19 -16.06 7.53
C VAL A 273 1.09 -15.58 8.67
N LEU A 274 1.29 -14.26 8.76
CA LEU A 274 2.03 -13.56 9.79
C LEU A 274 1.07 -12.63 10.53
N GLU A 275 0.83 -12.90 11.80
CA GLU A 275 0.02 -12.01 12.64
C GLU A 275 0.95 -11.02 13.34
N LEU A 276 0.75 -9.74 13.08
CA LEU A 276 1.59 -8.66 13.56
C LEU A 276 0.80 -7.80 14.55
N PHE A 277 1.42 -7.45 15.66
CA PHE A 277 0.89 -6.48 16.62
C PHE A 277 1.81 -5.27 16.65
N VAL A 278 1.31 -4.11 16.26
CA VAL A 278 2.12 -2.89 16.19
C VAL A 278 2.39 -2.35 17.59
N GLU A 279 3.63 -2.48 18.07
CA GLU A 279 4.02 -2.05 19.42
C GLU A 279 4.34 -0.55 19.44
N SER A 280 5.22 -0.10 18.55
CA SER A 280 5.74 1.26 18.57
C SER A 280 6.10 1.79 17.19
N THR A 281 6.05 3.10 17.05
CA THR A 281 6.57 3.83 15.88
C THR A 281 7.35 5.04 16.37
N ARG A 282 8.59 5.17 15.87
CA ARG A 282 9.47 6.30 16.18
C ARG A 282 10.20 6.76 14.92
N VAL A 283 10.73 7.97 14.97
CA VAL A 283 11.63 8.50 13.94
C VAL A 283 13.04 8.39 14.48
N GLU A 284 13.92 7.75 13.73
CA GLU A 284 15.36 7.66 14.02
C GLU A 284 16.17 8.44 12.99
N ARG A 285 17.44 8.70 13.31
CA ARG A 285 18.41 9.34 12.39
C ARG A 285 17.89 10.67 11.86
N SER A 286 17.12 11.39 12.69
CA SER A 286 16.53 12.65 12.28
C SER A 286 17.57 13.76 12.34
N ASN A 287 17.61 14.62 11.33
CA ASN A 287 18.38 15.87 11.41
C ASN A 287 17.51 17.07 11.84
N PHE A 288 16.23 16.86 12.18
CA PHE A 288 15.28 17.91 12.54
C PHE A 288 15.58 18.50 13.93
N SER A 289 15.99 17.67 14.89
CA SER A 289 16.45 18.05 16.23
C SER A 289 16.75 16.77 17.03
N PRO A 290 17.80 16.72 17.87
CA PRO A 290 18.05 15.59 18.78
C PRO A 290 16.88 15.27 19.72
N LEU A 291 15.95 16.21 19.90
CA LEU A 291 14.75 16.03 20.72
C LEU A 291 13.72 15.09 20.08
N LEU A 292 13.63 15.02 18.75
CA LEU A 292 12.65 14.15 18.08
C LEU A 292 13.08 12.69 18.04
N ASP A 293 14.38 12.40 18.13
CA ASP A 293 14.88 11.02 18.21
C ASP A 293 14.43 10.30 19.50
N GLN A 294 13.97 11.06 20.51
CA GLN A 294 13.44 10.52 21.77
C GLN A 294 11.91 10.36 21.76
N VAL A 295 11.21 10.88 20.75
CA VAL A 295 9.75 10.82 20.66
C VAL A 295 9.34 9.47 20.10
N SER A 296 8.99 8.54 20.99
CA SER A 296 8.34 7.28 20.65
C SER A 296 6.83 7.45 20.84
N VAL A 297 6.05 7.16 19.80
CA VAL A 297 4.59 7.11 19.91
C VAL A 297 4.21 5.68 20.33
N PRO A 298 3.61 5.48 21.52
CA PRO A 298 3.12 4.16 21.94
C PRO A 298 1.82 3.85 21.20
N VAL A 299 1.95 3.37 19.97
CA VAL A 299 0.83 3.13 19.05
C VAL A 299 -0.16 2.13 19.63
N GLU A 300 0.32 1.07 20.29
CA GLU A 300 -0.51 0.08 20.98
C GLU A 300 -1.48 0.77 21.96
N GLN A 301 -0.96 1.53 22.93
CA GLN A 301 -1.80 2.22 23.93
C GLN A 301 -2.79 3.21 23.31
N LEU A 302 -2.39 3.90 22.24
CA LEU A 302 -3.27 4.84 21.54
C LEU A 302 -4.41 4.11 20.83
N ILE A 303 -4.09 3.03 20.10
CA ILE A 303 -5.07 2.24 19.35
C ILE A 303 -5.99 1.47 20.29
N GLU A 304 -5.44 0.86 21.36
CA GLU A 304 -6.21 0.12 22.36
C GLU A 304 -7.24 1.00 23.05
N ARG A 305 -6.88 2.23 23.40
CA ARG A 305 -7.83 3.20 23.99
C ARG A 305 -8.97 3.56 23.04
N LEU A 306 -8.72 3.56 21.74
CA LEU A 306 -9.71 3.94 20.73
C LEU A 306 -10.61 2.77 20.31
N ARG A 307 -10.08 1.54 20.27
CA ARG A 307 -10.77 0.38 19.67
C ARG A 307 -10.59 -0.98 20.33
N GLY A 308 -9.84 -1.07 21.42
CA GLY A 308 -9.53 -2.31 22.12
C GLY A 308 -8.26 -3.01 21.63
N SER A 309 -7.86 -4.06 22.36
CA SER A 309 -6.59 -4.80 22.22
C SER A 309 -6.33 -5.38 20.83
N GLU A 310 -7.38 -5.66 20.06
CA GLU A 310 -7.27 -6.31 18.75
C GLU A 310 -7.01 -5.33 17.60
N ALA A 311 -7.22 -4.03 17.80
CA ALA A 311 -7.15 -3.06 16.72
C ALA A 311 -5.72 -2.77 16.22
N ALA A 312 -4.70 -3.18 16.97
CA ALA A 312 -3.31 -3.12 16.56
C ALA A 312 -2.87 -4.34 15.73
N ARG A 313 -3.76 -5.34 15.53
CA ARG A 313 -3.45 -6.56 14.77
C ARG A 313 -3.51 -6.30 13.26
N VAL A 314 -2.48 -6.78 12.57
CA VAL A 314 -2.35 -6.76 11.11
C VAL A 314 -1.97 -8.14 10.63
N THR A 315 -2.61 -8.61 9.57
CA THR A 315 -2.35 -9.93 8.99
C THR A 315 -1.61 -9.78 7.66
N TYR A 316 -0.40 -10.31 7.60
CA TYR A 316 0.40 -10.40 6.38
C TYR A 316 0.36 -11.82 5.84
N GLU A 317 0.00 -11.98 4.58
CA GLU A 317 -0.05 -13.26 3.89
C GLU A 317 1.12 -13.36 2.92
N VAL A 318 2.09 -14.20 3.21
CA VAL A 318 3.23 -14.48 2.33
C VAL A 318 2.82 -15.55 1.33
N THR A 319 2.49 -15.12 0.11
CA THR A 319 1.99 -16.01 -0.95
C THR A 319 3.12 -16.61 -1.80
N PHE A 320 4.31 -16.03 -1.75
CA PHE A 320 5.51 -16.58 -2.38
C PHE A 320 6.75 -16.22 -1.55
N LEU A 321 7.64 -17.19 -1.36
CA LEU A 321 8.90 -17.02 -0.63
C LEU A 321 9.99 -17.90 -1.22
N ASP A 322 11.10 -17.29 -1.63
CA ASP A 322 12.35 -17.97 -1.93
C ASP A 322 13.54 -17.29 -1.24
N GLN A 323 14.76 -17.69 -1.59
CA GLN A 323 15.99 -17.15 -0.97
C GLN A 323 16.20 -15.65 -1.19
N ASN A 324 15.66 -15.08 -2.27
CA ASN A 324 15.94 -13.73 -2.74
C ASN A 324 14.70 -12.86 -2.93
N LEU A 325 13.49 -13.45 -2.96
CA LEU A 325 12.24 -12.77 -3.25
C LEU A 325 11.13 -13.24 -2.31
N ARG A 326 10.32 -12.28 -1.86
CA ARG A 326 9.13 -12.54 -1.06
C ARG A 326 7.98 -11.67 -1.56
N VAL A 327 6.82 -12.29 -1.77
CA VAL A 327 5.56 -11.61 -2.06
C VAL A 327 4.69 -11.66 -0.82
N THR A 328 4.15 -10.51 -0.43
CA THR A 328 3.29 -10.37 0.75
C THR A 328 2.03 -9.62 0.40
N ARG A 329 0.89 -10.09 0.89
CA ARG A 329 -0.42 -9.44 0.78
C ARG A 329 -0.88 -8.96 2.15
N CYS A 330 -1.49 -7.79 2.20
CA CYS A 330 -2.11 -7.23 3.40
C CYS A 330 -3.41 -6.54 3.00
N GLY A 331 -4.54 -7.26 3.11
CA GLY A 331 -5.80 -6.80 2.53
C GLY A 331 -5.68 -6.63 1.01
N SER A 332 -5.88 -5.40 0.52
CA SER A 332 -5.72 -5.05 -0.90
C SER A 332 -4.28 -4.70 -1.31
N GLN A 333 -3.36 -4.61 -0.34
CA GLN A 333 -1.97 -4.27 -0.62
C GLN A 333 -1.21 -5.48 -1.16
N LEU A 334 -0.40 -5.24 -2.20
CA LEU A 334 0.52 -6.20 -2.80
C LEU A 334 1.94 -5.67 -2.67
N LEU A 335 2.78 -6.39 -1.94
CA LEU A 335 4.15 -6.01 -1.62
C LEU A 335 5.12 -7.03 -2.21
N VAL A 336 6.15 -6.55 -2.88
CA VAL A 336 7.25 -7.39 -3.38
C VAL A 336 8.55 -6.93 -2.74
N HIS A 337 9.21 -7.87 -2.07
CA HIS A 337 10.48 -7.63 -1.40
C HIS A 337 11.58 -8.47 -2.01
N ARG A 338 12.81 -7.93 -2.04
CA ARG A 338 14.01 -8.73 -2.23
C ARG A 338 14.78 -8.88 -0.93
N ARG A 339 15.57 -9.93 -0.81
CA ARG A 339 16.55 -10.04 0.28
C ARG A 339 17.65 -9.00 0.09
N ALA A 340 18.02 -8.31 1.17
CA ALA A 340 19.03 -7.25 1.20
C ALA A 340 20.40 -7.78 1.65
#